data_AF-U5N851-F1
#
_entry.id   AF-U5N851-F1
#
_cell.length_a   1.000
_cell.length_b   1.000
_cell.length_c   1.000
_cell.angle_alpha   90.00
_cell.angle_beta   90.00
_cell.angle_gamma   90.00
#
_symmetry.space_group_name_H-M   'P 1'
#
loop_
_entity.id
_entity.type
_entity.pdbx_description
1 polymer ?
#
loop_
_entity_poly.entity_id
_entity_poly.type
_entity_poly.pdbx_seq_one_letter_code
_entity_poly.pdbx_strand_id
1 'polypeptide(L)'
;MGRAGSQSHTSQEQKGDALVHEQYPVTKENIELFKAFLSGEFALNGFRNTDLQQKIFDTKPKDRAEAKRRIHRTSSLIAKLRGHRLINKVQNSRLYQVSLHGVRTMWTAVRLHDVDFPAAINLA
;
A
#
# COMPACT_ATOMS: atom_id res chain seq x y z
N MET A 1 40.35 -22.91 -8.67
CA MET A 1 39.30 -23.61 -7.89
C MET A 1 38.95 -22.69 -6.73
N GLY A 2 37.91 -21.86 -6.75
CA GLY A 2 36.52 -22.15 -7.10
C GLY A 2 35.73 -22.17 -5.79
N ARG A 3 35.06 -21.06 -5.45
CA ARG A 3 33.81 -21.05 -4.67
C ARG A 3 33.14 -19.68 -4.75
N ALA A 4 32.11 -19.65 -5.60
CA ALA A 4 31.02 -18.72 -5.56
C ALA A 4 30.28 -18.80 -4.21
N GLY A 5 29.76 -17.67 -3.75
CA GLY A 5 29.01 -17.56 -2.50
C GLY A 5 28.30 -16.23 -2.41
N SER A 6 27.42 -15.99 -3.38
CA SER A 6 26.43 -14.91 -3.50
C SER A 6 26.00 -14.29 -2.17
N GLN A 7 26.41 -13.04 -1.91
CA GLN A 7 25.75 -12.16 -0.94
C GLN A 7 24.57 -11.48 -1.64
N SER A 8 23.42 -12.16 -1.67
CA SER A 8 22.15 -11.61 -2.12
C SER A 8 21.11 -11.71 -1.00
N HIS A 9 21.37 -11.08 0.15
CA HIS A 9 20.43 -11.05 1.28
C HIS A 9 20.44 -9.68 1.97
N THR A 10 19.99 -8.63 1.28
CA THR A 10 19.71 -7.34 1.97
C THR A 10 18.54 -6.55 1.40
N SER A 11 17.95 -6.95 0.27
CA SER A 11 16.95 -6.10 -0.42
C SER A 11 15.48 -6.37 -0.06
N GLN A 12 15.16 -7.46 0.67
CA GLN A 12 13.75 -7.84 0.91
C GLN A 12 13.21 -7.47 2.30
N GLU A 13 14.06 -7.29 3.31
CA GLU A 13 13.63 -6.95 4.69
C GLU A 13 13.13 -5.50 4.82
N GLN A 14 13.53 -4.60 3.91
CA GLN A 14 13.24 -3.17 3.99
C GLN A 14 11.85 -2.77 3.48
N LYS A 15 11.24 -3.60 2.62
CA LYS A 15 9.94 -3.29 1.98
C LYS A 15 8.79 -3.18 2.98
N GLY A 16 8.93 -3.85 4.13
CA GLY A 16 7.94 -3.83 5.21
C GLY A 16 7.93 -2.55 6.03
N ASP A 17 9.06 -1.84 6.16
CA ASP A 17 9.20 -0.72 7.11
C ASP A 17 8.80 0.65 6.56
N ALA A 18 8.90 0.87 5.25
CA ALA A 18 8.70 2.19 4.62
C ALA A 18 7.23 2.61 4.34
N LEU A 19 6.24 1.81 4.70
CA LEU A 19 4.97 1.81 3.96
C LEU A 19 3.94 2.91 4.24
N VAL A 20 4.21 3.88 5.12
CA VAL A 20 3.45 5.14 5.16
C VAL A 20 4.35 6.25 5.71
N HIS A 21 4.99 7.02 4.83
CA HIS A 21 5.56 8.30 5.26
C HIS A 21 4.40 9.28 5.50
N GLU A 22 4.01 9.41 6.77
CA GLU A 22 2.87 10.18 7.27
C GLU A 22 2.85 11.65 6.81
N GLN A 23 3.99 12.19 6.39
CA GLN A 23 4.14 13.60 5.97
C GLN A 23 4.28 13.77 4.45
N TYR A 24 4.44 12.69 3.68
CA TYR A 24 4.67 12.75 2.23
C TYR A 24 3.75 11.77 1.51
N PRO A 25 2.55 12.20 1.07
CA PRO A 25 1.59 11.31 0.41
C PRO A 25 2.08 10.80 -0.95
N VAL A 26 3.12 11.43 -1.52
CA VAL A 26 3.67 11.14 -2.86
C VAL A 26 5.03 10.44 -2.76
N THR A 27 5.19 9.50 -1.81
CA THR A 27 6.31 8.56 -1.87
C THR A 27 5.96 7.38 -2.75
N LYS A 28 6.97 6.71 -3.32
CA LYS A 28 6.78 5.54 -4.18
C LYS A 28 5.91 4.47 -3.49
N GLU A 29 6.13 4.22 -2.21
CA GLU A 29 5.38 3.23 -1.42
C GLU A 29 3.90 3.60 -1.29
N ASN A 30 3.61 4.86 -0.99
CA ASN A 30 2.24 5.37 -0.88
C ASN A 30 1.54 5.32 -2.25
N ILE A 31 2.27 5.63 -3.34
CA ILE A 31 1.75 5.55 -4.71
C ILE A 31 1.43 4.10 -5.10
N GLU A 32 2.30 3.13 -4.82
CA GLU A 32 2.02 1.72 -5.07
C GLU A 32 0.83 1.22 -4.24
N LEU A 33 0.71 1.68 -3.00
CA LEU A 33 -0.44 1.40 -2.16
C LEU A 33 -1.74 2.01 -2.73
N PHE A 34 -1.70 3.25 -3.22
CA PHE A 34 -2.85 3.89 -3.87
C PHE A 34 -3.24 3.20 -5.17
N LYS A 35 -2.27 2.78 -6.00
CA LYS A 35 -2.53 1.95 -7.18
C LYS A 35 -3.21 0.64 -6.81
N ALA A 36 -2.80 0.00 -5.71
CA ALA A 36 -3.48 -1.19 -5.21
C ALA A 36 -4.93 -0.91 -4.79
N PHE A 37 -5.20 0.19 -4.09
CA PHE A 37 -6.57 0.59 -3.74
C PHE A 37 -7.43 0.94 -4.96
N LEU A 38 -6.84 1.53 -5.99
CA LEU A 38 -7.50 1.86 -7.25
C LEU A 38 -7.59 0.67 -8.21
N SER A 39 -7.05 -0.49 -7.85
CA SER A 39 -7.17 -1.69 -8.68
C SER A 39 -8.63 -2.11 -8.81
N GLY A 40 -9.01 -2.62 -9.98
CA GLY A 40 -10.39 -3.04 -10.26
C GLY A 40 -10.92 -4.06 -9.24
N GLU A 41 -10.05 -4.90 -8.67
CA GLU A 41 -10.41 -5.86 -7.62
C GLU A 41 -10.98 -5.17 -6.37
N PHE A 42 -10.25 -4.20 -5.81
CA PHE A 42 -10.68 -3.48 -4.60
C PHE A 42 -11.76 -2.44 -4.89
N ALA A 43 -11.76 -1.86 -6.10
CA ALA A 43 -12.78 -0.91 -6.52
C ALA A 43 -14.16 -1.57 -6.70
N LEU A 44 -14.20 -2.80 -7.25
CA LEU A 44 -15.46 -3.50 -7.53
C LEU A 44 -15.98 -4.27 -6.31
N ASN A 45 -15.12 -5.00 -5.61
CA ASN A 45 -15.54 -5.93 -4.55
C ASN A 45 -15.35 -5.36 -3.14
N GLY A 46 -14.60 -4.26 -3.01
CA GLY A 46 -14.01 -3.87 -1.74
C GLY A 46 -12.88 -4.82 -1.33
N PHE A 47 -12.38 -4.65 -0.11
CA PHE A 47 -11.28 -5.43 0.43
C PHE A 47 -11.45 -5.68 1.93
N ARG A 48 -10.86 -6.76 2.41
CA ARG A 48 -10.68 -7.08 3.84
C ARG A 48 -9.28 -6.72 4.28
N ASN A 49 -9.07 -6.71 5.59
CA ASN A 49 -7.73 -6.55 6.18
C ASN A 49 -6.75 -7.62 5.65
N THR A 50 -7.23 -8.85 5.44
CA THR A 50 -6.42 -9.95 4.92
C THR A 50 -5.98 -9.71 3.47
N ASP A 51 -6.88 -9.21 2.62
CA ASP A 51 -6.58 -8.94 1.22
C ASP A 51 -5.53 -7.83 1.11
N LEU A 52 -5.68 -6.78 1.93
CA LEU A 52 -4.70 -5.71 2.02
C LEU A 52 -3.34 -6.21 2.54
N GLN A 53 -3.33 -7.10 3.54
CA GLN A 53 -2.12 -7.71 4.05
C GLN A 53 -1.40 -8.53 2.98
N GLN A 54 -2.13 -9.30 2.17
CA GLN A 54 -1.55 -10.07 1.05
C GLN A 54 -0.96 -9.18 -0.03
N LYS A 55 -1.53 -7.99 -0.23
CA LYS A 55 -1.01 -7.01 -1.20
C LYS A 55 0.24 -6.29 -0.71
N ILE A 56 0.32 -6.04 0.59
CA ILE A 56 1.42 -5.30 1.22
C ILE A 56 2.63 -6.21 1.49
N PHE A 57 2.38 -7.44 1.94
CA PHE A 57 3.42 -8.36 2.35
C PHE A 57 3.54 -9.53 1.37
N ASP A 58 4.63 -9.55 0.61
CA ASP A 58 4.90 -10.57 -0.41
C ASP A 58 5.23 -11.96 0.18
N THR A 59 5.59 -12.03 1.46
CA THR A 59 6.03 -13.26 2.14
C THR A 59 5.07 -13.69 3.23
N LYS A 60 5.07 -14.98 3.58
CA LYS A 60 4.38 -15.45 4.79
C LYS A 60 5.10 -14.90 6.05
N PRO A 61 4.37 -14.62 7.14
CA PRO A 61 5.01 -14.23 8.40
C PRO A 61 5.92 -15.36 8.91
N LYS A 62 7.10 -15.00 9.40
CA LYS A 62 8.12 -15.92 9.94
C LYS A 62 7.60 -16.58 11.23
N ASP A 63 6.86 -15.85 12.04
CA ASP A 63 6.28 -16.34 13.30
C ASP A 63 4.92 -15.70 13.66
N ARG A 64 4.33 -16.15 14.77
CA ARG A 64 3.06 -15.63 15.30
C ARG A 64 3.14 -14.17 15.74
N ALA A 65 4.29 -13.72 16.24
CA ALA A 65 4.47 -12.35 16.70
C ALA A 65 4.50 -11.38 15.51
N GLU A 66 5.20 -11.73 14.43
CA GLU A 66 5.23 -11.00 13.18
C GLU A 66 3.85 -10.96 12.53
N ALA A 67 3.12 -12.09 12.51
CA ALA A 67 1.74 -12.11 12.01
C ALA A 67 0.86 -11.08 12.75
N LYS A 68 0.98 -11.02 14.08
CA LYS A 68 0.25 -10.03 14.91
C LYS A 68 0.68 -8.60 14.60
N ARG A 69 1.98 -8.32 14.45
CA ARG A 69 2.50 -6.99 14.05
C ARG A 69 1.94 -6.54 12.70
N ARG A 70 1.93 -7.43 11.69
CA ARG A 70 1.39 -7.16 10.36
C ARG A 70 -0.11 -6.85 10.41
N ILE A 71 -0.88 -7.60 11.21
CA ILE A 71 -2.31 -7.33 11.43
C ILE A 71 -2.51 -5.94 12.05
N HIS A 72 -1.77 -5.61 13.11
CA HIS A 72 -1.86 -4.29 13.75
C HIS A 72 -1.50 -3.17 12.76
N ARG A 73 -0.40 -3.32 12.00
CA ARG A 73 0.03 -2.34 11.00
C ARG A 73 -1.04 -2.09 9.95
N THR A 74 -1.62 -3.16 9.41
CA THR A 74 -2.67 -3.07 8.38
C THR A 74 -3.95 -2.46 8.95
N SER A 75 -4.31 -2.81 10.19
CA SER A 75 -5.48 -2.23 10.87
C SER A 75 -5.30 -0.74 11.16
N SER A 76 -4.09 -0.31 11.58
CA SER A 76 -3.75 1.09 11.78
C SER A 76 -3.82 1.89 10.48
N LEU A 77 -3.33 1.33 9.36
CA LEU A 77 -3.46 1.95 8.04
C LEU A 77 -4.93 2.15 7.66
N ILE A 78 -5.76 1.11 7.80
CA ILE A 78 -7.21 1.19 7.54
C ILE A 78 -7.86 2.28 8.42
N ALA A 79 -7.50 2.35 9.70
CA ALA A 79 -8.02 3.37 10.61
C ALA A 79 -7.65 4.79 10.15
N LYS A 80 -6.41 5.02 9.71
CA LYS A 80 -5.97 6.31 9.16
C LYS A 80 -6.74 6.69 7.89
N LEU A 81 -6.82 5.77 6.92
CA LEU A 81 -7.56 6.01 5.67
C LEU A 81 -9.04 6.30 5.92
N ARG A 82 -9.64 5.65 6.91
CA ARG A 82 -11.01 5.96 7.37
C ARG A 82 -11.12 7.33 8.02
N GLY A 83 -10.16 7.70 8.86
CA GLY A 83 -10.09 9.03 9.47
C GLY A 83 -10.04 10.15 8.43
N HIS A 84 -9.33 9.92 7.34
CA HIS A 84 -9.26 10.82 6.18
C HIS A 84 -10.41 10.64 5.17
N ARG A 85 -11.40 9.79 5.46
CA ARG A 85 -12.57 9.54 4.60
C ARG A 85 -12.21 9.02 3.20
N LEU A 86 -11.03 8.44 3.04
CA LEU A 86 -10.57 7.85 1.78
C LEU A 86 -11.18 6.47 1.54
N ILE A 87 -11.50 5.76 2.63
CA ILE A 87 -12.20 4.47 2.58
C ILE A 87 -13.38 4.48 3.55
N ASN A 88 -14.39 3.69 3.24
CA ASN A 88 -15.59 3.49 4.05
C ASN A 88 -15.71 2.02 4.47
N LYS A 89 -16.26 1.78 5.66
CA LYS A 89 -16.62 0.42 6.09
C LYS A 89 -18.00 0.07 5.52
N VAL A 90 -18.11 -1.10 4.91
CA VAL A 90 -19.39 -1.63 4.42
C VAL A 90 -20.22 -2.11 5.61
N GLN A 91 -21.48 -1.70 5.66
CA GLN A 91 -22.40 -2.11 6.72
C GLN A 91 -22.59 -3.63 6.72
N ASN A 92 -22.76 -4.21 7.92
CA ASN A 92 -22.98 -5.65 8.12
C ASN A 92 -21.89 -6.56 7.51
N SER A 93 -20.69 -6.03 7.25
CA SER A 93 -19.58 -6.77 6.64
C SER A 93 -18.22 -6.40 7.26
N ARG A 94 -17.22 -7.24 6.99
CA ARG A 94 -15.80 -6.97 7.26
C ARG A 94 -15.10 -6.27 6.08
N LEU A 95 -15.86 -5.91 5.06
CA LEU A 95 -15.38 -5.25 3.85
C LEU A 95 -15.22 -3.74 4.05
N TYR A 96 -14.19 -3.22 3.41
CA TYR A 96 -13.95 -1.81 3.20
C TYR A 96 -14.04 -1.51 1.71
N GLN A 97 -14.47 -0.31 1.37
CA GLN A 97 -14.51 0.17 -0.01
C GLN A 97 -13.84 1.53 -0.09
N VAL A 98 -13.19 1.80 -1.23
CA VAL A 98 -12.65 3.13 -1.50
C VAL A 98 -13.82 4.08 -1.71
N SER A 99 -13.81 5.22 -1.00
CA SER A 99 -14.86 6.22 -1.15
C SER A 99 -14.67 7.00 -2.46
N LEU A 100 -15.71 7.68 -2.96
CA LEU A 100 -15.55 8.56 -4.12
C LEU A 100 -14.50 9.65 -3.88
N HIS A 101 -14.43 10.17 -2.65
CA HIS A 101 -13.38 11.12 -2.25
C HIS A 101 -11.99 10.45 -2.30
N GLY A 102 -11.88 9.23 -1.78
CA GLY A 102 -10.66 8.42 -1.84
C GLY A 102 -10.18 8.18 -3.27
N VAL A 103 -11.09 7.79 -4.18
CA VAL A 103 -10.76 7.58 -5.60
C VAL A 103 -10.16 8.84 -6.19
N ARG A 104 -10.81 10.01 -6.00
CA ARG A 104 -10.32 11.29 -6.54
C ARG A 104 -8.96 11.64 -5.96
N THR A 105 -8.81 11.60 -4.63
CA THR A 105 -7.57 11.96 -3.94
C THR A 105 -6.40 11.04 -4.32
N MET A 106 -6.61 9.73 -4.27
CA MET A 106 -5.59 8.73 -4.61
C MET A 106 -5.21 8.82 -6.09
N TRP A 107 -6.20 8.99 -6.98
CA TRP A 107 -5.92 9.09 -8.41
C TRP A 107 -5.14 10.36 -8.75
N THR A 108 -5.47 11.49 -8.14
CA THR A 108 -4.68 12.73 -8.29
C THR A 108 -3.23 12.52 -7.86
N ALA A 109 -2.98 11.84 -6.72
CA ALA A 109 -1.63 11.54 -6.28
C ALA A 109 -0.87 10.64 -7.26
N VAL A 110 -1.50 9.57 -7.77
CA VAL A 110 -0.90 8.66 -8.76
C VAL A 110 -0.59 9.38 -10.08
N ARG A 111 -1.54 10.15 -10.61
CA ARG A 111 -1.38 10.93 -11.84
C ARG A 111 -0.22 11.91 -11.73
N LEU A 112 -0.18 12.66 -10.63
CA LEU A 112 0.86 13.65 -10.38
C LEU A 112 2.24 13.00 -10.41
N HIS A 113 2.40 11.87 -9.70
CA HIS A 113 3.66 11.14 -9.61
C HIS A 113 4.09 10.49 -10.94
N ASP A 114 3.18 9.79 -11.63
CA ASP A 114 3.54 8.96 -12.78
C ASP A 114 3.51 9.70 -14.13
N VAL A 115 2.71 10.75 -14.23
CA VAL A 115 2.47 11.45 -15.51
C VAL A 115 3.02 12.86 -15.46
N ASP A 116 2.53 13.67 -14.52
CA ASP A 116 2.72 15.11 -14.59
C ASP A 116 4.16 15.51 -14.20
N PHE A 117 4.74 14.91 -13.15
CA PHE A 117 6.14 15.17 -12.75
C PHE A 117 7.15 14.72 -13.82
N PRO A 118 7.12 13.47 -14.32
CA PRO A 118 8.04 13.04 -15.37
C PRO A 118 7.91 13.89 -16.65
N ALA A 119 6.68 14.25 -17.05
CA ALA A 119 6.46 15.12 -18.19
C ALA A 119 7.09 16.51 -17.99
N ALA A 120 6.90 17.11 -16.81
CA ALA A 120 7.46 18.43 -16.50
C ALA A 120 9.00 18.45 -16.51
N ILE A 121 9.66 17.39 -16.03
CA ILE A 121 11.13 17.27 -16.07
C ILE A 121 11.63 17.12 -17.51
N ASN A 122 10.94 16.34 -18.34
CA ASN A 122 11.35 16.10 -19.73
C ASN A 122 11.10 17.30 -20.67
N LEU A 123 10.34 18.30 -20.22
CA LEU A 123 10.05 19.54 -20.95
C LEU A 123 11.03 20.69 -20.59
N ALA A 124 11.91 20.49 -19.60
CA ALA A 124 12.91 21.45 -19.14
C ALA A 124 14.30 21.13 -19.69
#